data_AF-A0A2T5EXH0-F1
#
_entry.id   AF-A0A2T5EXH0-F1
#
_cell.length_a   1.000
_cell.length_b   1.000
_cell.length_c   1.000
_cell.angle_alpha   90.00
_cell.angle_beta   90.00
_cell.angle_gamma   90.00
#
_symmetry.space_group_name_H-M   'P 1'
#
loop_
_entity.id
_entity.type
_entity.pdbx_description
1 polymer ?
#
loop_
_entity_poly.entity_id
_entity_poly.type
_entity_poly.pdbx_seq_one_letter_code
_entity_poly.pdbx_strand_id
1 'polypeptide(L)'
;MMVTYQDVLEFWFDELTPKDWFTGGEEIDTLIESRFAKLHKAAIQGELFEWRQNAEGRLAEIIVLDQFSRNIGRNSPTAFLADPMALALAQEAVAGGFDHQLNEQQKSFLYMPYMHSESLLVHEQSVELFSQTGLAHNLDFEFKHKVIIERFGRYPHRNEVLGRASTPEEIEFLQQPGSSF
;
A
#
# COMPACT_ATOMS: atom_id res chain seq x y z
N MET A 1 20.10 12.94 12.26
CA MET A 1 20.50 12.37 10.97
C MET A 1 19.31 12.47 10.03
N MET A 2 19.54 12.64 8.72
CA MET A 2 18.43 12.52 7.75
C MET A 2 18.14 11.03 7.57
N VAL A 3 16.86 10.65 7.57
CA VAL A 3 16.42 9.28 7.29
C VAL A 3 16.64 9.00 5.81
N THR A 4 17.22 7.84 5.49
CA THR A 4 17.52 7.34 4.15
C THR A 4 16.53 6.26 3.73
N TYR A 5 16.59 5.80 2.48
CA TYR A 5 15.75 4.69 2.03
C TYR A 5 16.16 3.37 2.70
N GLN A 6 17.45 3.18 3.02
CA GLN A 6 17.91 2.04 3.80
C GLN A 6 17.23 1.97 5.17
N ASP A 7 17.16 3.10 5.89
CA ASP A 7 16.52 3.14 7.21
C ASP A 7 15.04 2.73 7.15
N VAL A 8 14.34 3.00 6.03
CA VAL A 8 12.96 2.56 5.81
C VAL A 8 12.89 1.07 5.55
N LEU A 9 13.77 0.53 4.70
CA LEU A 9 13.78 -0.88 4.34
C LEU A 9 14.22 -1.76 5.51
N GLU A 10 15.25 -1.36 6.26
CA GLU A 10 15.69 -2.05 7.48
C GLU A 10 14.57 -2.06 8.52
N PHE A 11 13.93 -0.90 8.75
CA PHE A 11 12.78 -0.84 9.64
C PHE A 11 11.65 -1.77 9.19
N TRP A 12 11.28 -1.71 7.91
CA TRP A 12 10.13 -2.44 7.41
C TRP A 12 10.38 -3.95 7.32
N PHE A 13 11.53 -4.39 6.82
CA PHE A 13 11.79 -5.80 6.54
C PHE A 13 12.57 -6.53 7.63
N ASP A 14 13.36 -5.82 8.43
CA ASP A 14 14.25 -6.46 9.43
C ASP A 14 13.76 -6.23 10.87
N GLU A 15 13.23 -5.04 11.20
CA GLU A 15 12.74 -4.74 12.54
C GLU A 15 11.28 -5.20 12.76
N LEU A 16 10.41 -5.04 11.76
CA LEU A 16 9.02 -5.46 11.83
C LEU A 16 8.84 -6.93 11.42
N THR A 17 7.79 -7.55 11.96
CA THR A 17 7.38 -8.89 11.58
C THR A 17 6.21 -8.86 10.58
N PRO A 18 5.94 -9.96 9.87
CA PRO A 18 4.75 -10.06 9.02
C PRO A 18 3.44 -9.72 9.73
N LYS A 19 3.34 -10.00 11.04
CA LYS A 19 2.16 -9.65 11.82
C LYS A 19 1.99 -8.14 11.92
N ASP A 20 3.08 -7.40 12.09
CA ASP A 20 3.08 -5.96 12.29
C ASP A 20 2.62 -5.21 11.02
N TRP A 21 2.99 -5.71 9.84
CA TRP A 21 2.57 -5.13 8.55
C TRP A 21 1.06 -5.19 8.32
N PHE A 22 0.44 -6.34 8.61
CA PHE A 22 -0.95 -6.58 8.25
C PHE A 22 -1.95 -6.30 9.37
N THR A 23 -1.52 -6.37 10.63
CA THR A 23 -2.41 -6.09 11.77
C THR A 23 -2.30 -4.62 12.21
N GLY A 24 -1.12 -4.02 12.04
CA GLY A 24 -0.79 -2.74 12.63
C GLY A 24 -1.04 -2.72 14.15
N GLY A 25 -1.44 -1.56 14.66
CA GLY A 25 -1.78 -1.34 16.06
C GLY A 25 -1.19 -0.05 16.59
N GLU A 26 -1.75 0.46 17.69
CA GLU A 26 -1.36 1.76 18.28
C GLU A 26 0.15 1.87 18.55
N GLU A 27 0.79 0.77 18.94
CA GLU A 27 2.24 0.72 19.16
C GLU A 27 3.04 0.92 17.86
N ILE A 28 2.67 0.20 16.80
CA ILE A 28 3.32 0.32 15.48
C ILE A 28 3.03 1.68 14.85
N ASP A 29 1.81 2.18 14.99
CA ASP A 29 1.43 3.50 14.49
C ASP A 29 2.27 4.60 15.17
N THR A 30 2.38 4.56 16.50
CA THR A 30 3.20 5.49 17.27
C THR A 30 4.68 5.39 16.90
N LEU A 31 5.18 4.18 16.67
CA LEU A 31 6.57 3.96 16.26
C LEU A 31 6.84 4.54 14.87
N ILE A 32 5.95 4.30 13.90
CA ILE A 32 6.06 4.82 12.53
C ILE A 32 5.95 6.35 12.54
N GLU A 33 4.97 6.91 13.25
CA GLU A 33 4.78 8.34 13.34
C GLU A 33 6.01 9.03 13.96
N SER A 34 6.50 8.53 15.09
CA SER A 34 7.64 9.12 15.79
C SER A 34 8.94 9.12 14.97
N ARG A 35 9.19 8.06 14.19
CA ARG A 35 10.42 7.92 13.37
C ARG A 35 10.30 8.59 12.01
N PHE A 36 9.14 8.49 11.36
CA PHE A 36 9.01 8.71 9.93
C PHE A 36 7.98 9.79 9.53
N ALA A 37 7.24 10.43 10.44
CA ALA A 37 6.25 11.45 10.06
C ALA A 37 6.84 12.61 9.24
N LYS A 38 8.06 13.05 9.55
CA LYS A 38 8.75 14.09 8.76
C LYS A 38 9.10 13.60 7.35
N LEU A 39 9.55 12.35 7.23
CA LEU A 39 9.87 11.71 5.95
C LEU A 39 8.61 11.52 5.11
N HIS A 40 7.53 11.04 5.72
CA HIS A 40 6.22 10.86 5.09
C HIS A 40 5.69 12.16 4.50
N LYS A 41 5.77 13.26 5.25
CA LYS A 41 5.41 14.59 4.74
C LYS A 41 6.25 14.99 3.52
N ALA A 42 7.57 14.75 3.56
CA ALA A 42 8.46 15.04 2.43
C ALA A 42 8.13 14.17 1.20
N ALA A 43 7.80 12.89 1.41
CA ALA A 43 7.38 11.97 0.35
C ALA A 43 6.10 12.46 -0.35
N ILE A 44 5.07 12.88 0.41
CA ILE A 44 3.83 13.45 -0.14
C ILE A 44 4.11 14.71 -0.99
N GLN A 45 5.15 15.48 -0.63
CA GLN A 45 5.58 16.66 -1.37
C GLN A 45 6.48 16.35 -2.57
N GLY A 46 6.79 15.06 -2.83
CA GLY A 46 7.65 14.63 -3.94
C GLY A 46 9.13 14.93 -3.73
N GLU A 47 9.55 15.24 -2.50
CA GLU A 47 10.92 15.63 -2.19
C GLU A 47 11.91 14.45 -2.22
N LEU A 48 11.41 13.21 -2.26
CA LEU A 48 12.23 11.99 -2.29
C LEU A 48 12.58 11.52 -3.72
N PHE A 49 12.42 12.37 -4.74
CA PHE A 49 12.64 12.01 -6.14
C PHE A 49 14.02 11.40 -6.43
N GLU A 50 15.06 11.76 -5.67
CA GLU A 50 16.41 11.21 -5.80
C GLU A 50 16.49 9.71 -5.43
N TRP A 51 15.55 9.19 -4.62
CA TRP A 51 15.50 7.76 -4.27
C TRP A 51 15.09 6.89 -5.47
N ARG A 52 14.49 7.49 -6.51
CA ARG A 52 13.96 6.78 -7.68
C ARG A 52 15.03 6.28 -8.65
N GLN A 53 16.31 6.46 -8.32
CA GLN A 53 17.46 6.08 -9.14
C GLN A 53 17.75 4.58 -9.12
N ASN A 54 17.22 3.83 -8.14
CA ASN A 54 17.39 2.37 -8.03
C ASN A 54 16.11 1.70 -7.48
N ALA A 55 16.08 0.37 -7.48
CA ALA A 55 14.92 -0.42 -7.08
C ALA A 55 14.55 -0.26 -5.60
N GLU A 56 15.54 -0.28 -4.71
CA GLU A 56 15.36 -0.19 -3.26
C GLU A 56 14.81 1.18 -2.84
N GLY A 57 15.35 2.26 -3.39
CA GLY A 57 14.86 3.61 -3.11
C GLY A 57 13.43 3.83 -3.60
N ARG A 58 13.06 3.27 -4.76
CA ARG A 58 11.65 3.27 -5.24
C ARG A 58 10.73 2.52 -4.30
N LEU A 59 11.13 1.32 -3.88
CA LEU A 59 10.36 0.51 -2.95
C LEU A 59 10.16 1.23 -1.62
N ALA A 60 11.21 1.83 -1.06
CA ALA A 60 11.12 2.57 0.19
C ALA A 60 10.16 3.76 0.08
N GLU A 61 10.22 4.54 -1.00
CA GLU A 61 9.29 5.64 -1.23
C GLU A 61 7.84 5.14 -1.33
N ILE A 62 7.61 4.01 -2.00
CA ILE A 62 6.30 3.37 -2.10
C ILE A 62 5.81 2.91 -0.72
N ILE A 63 6.66 2.28 0.11
CA ILE A 63 6.29 1.87 1.48
C ILE A 63 5.90 3.09 2.32
N VAL A 64 6.65 4.20 2.22
CA VAL A 64 6.32 5.43 2.94
C VAL A 64 4.96 5.99 2.48
N LEU A 65 4.73 6.07 1.17
CA LEU A 65 3.49 6.65 0.64
C LEU A 65 2.27 5.74 0.84
N ASP A 66 2.44 4.43 0.76
CA ASP A 66 1.34 3.47 0.83
C ASP A 66 1.14 2.95 2.26
N GLN A 67 2.14 2.29 2.83
CA GLN A 67 2.02 1.63 4.14
C GLN A 67 2.03 2.64 5.29
N PHE A 68 3.02 3.54 5.35
CA PHE A 68 3.10 4.49 6.48
C PHE A 68 1.92 5.46 6.51
N SER A 69 1.33 5.82 5.35
CA SER A 69 0.08 6.59 5.30
C SER A 69 -1.04 5.91 6.09
N ARG A 70 -1.19 4.59 5.96
CA ARG A 70 -2.23 3.80 6.64
C ARG A 70 -2.04 3.75 8.15
N ASN A 71 -0.79 3.73 8.61
CA ASN A 71 -0.45 3.77 10.03
C ASN A 71 -0.59 5.18 10.63
N ILE A 72 0.04 6.19 10.02
CA ILE A 72 0.02 7.58 10.51
C ILE A 72 -1.38 8.19 10.42
N GLY A 73 -2.09 7.89 9.34
CA GLY A 73 -3.43 8.42 9.07
C GLY A 73 -4.57 7.49 9.46
N ARG A 74 -4.34 6.51 10.36
CA ARG A 74 -5.34 5.47 10.67
C ARG A 74 -6.71 6.09 11.00
N ASN A 75 -7.76 5.51 10.44
CA ASN A 75 -9.15 5.99 10.59
C ASN A 75 -9.39 7.44 10.13
N SER A 76 -8.52 7.98 9.27
CA SER A 76 -8.64 9.31 8.67
C SER A 76 -8.51 9.25 7.14
N PRO A 77 -9.15 10.18 6.39
CA PRO A 77 -8.98 10.26 4.94
C PRO A 77 -7.51 10.37 4.51
N THR A 78 -6.65 10.90 5.39
CA THR A 78 -5.21 11.05 5.16
C THR A 78 -4.50 9.72 4.91
N ALA A 79 -5.04 8.59 5.37
CA ALA A 79 -4.49 7.26 5.07
C ALA A 79 -4.45 6.93 3.57
N PHE A 80 -5.32 7.55 2.77
CA PHE A 80 -5.49 7.22 1.35
C PHE A 80 -5.04 8.35 0.42
N LEU A 81 -4.65 9.51 0.96
CA LEU A 81 -4.31 10.69 0.15
C LEU A 81 -3.14 10.45 -0.81
N ALA A 82 -2.20 9.60 -0.42
CA ALA A 82 -1.00 9.31 -1.19
C ALA A 82 -1.16 8.11 -2.15
N ASP A 83 -2.30 7.39 -2.11
CA ASP A 83 -2.53 6.19 -2.93
C ASP A 83 -2.29 6.45 -4.43
N PRO A 84 -2.77 7.55 -5.06
CA PRO A 84 -2.53 7.79 -6.48
C PRO A 84 -1.04 7.98 -6.82
N MET A 85 -0.28 8.63 -5.93
CA MET A 85 1.15 8.83 -6.13
C MET A 85 1.93 7.54 -5.93
N ALA A 86 1.58 6.75 -4.90
CA ALA A 86 2.18 5.44 -4.68
C ALA A 86 1.96 4.51 -5.88
N LEU A 87 0.74 4.50 -6.43
CA LEU A 87 0.39 3.71 -7.62
C LEU A 87 1.18 4.15 -8.85
N ALA A 88 1.25 5.46 -9.12
CA ALA A 88 2.02 5.97 -10.27
C ALA A 88 3.51 5.60 -10.16
N LEU A 89 4.10 5.67 -8.96
CA LEU A 89 5.50 5.29 -8.75
C LEU A 89 5.72 3.78 -8.87
N ALA A 90 4.76 2.96 -8.42
CA ALA A 90 4.80 1.51 -8.61
C ALA A 90 4.68 1.13 -10.09
N GLN A 91 3.83 1.82 -10.85
CA GLN A 91 3.74 1.68 -12.32
C GLN A 91 5.05 2.01 -13.02
N GLU A 92 5.69 3.12 -12.66
CA GLU A 92 7.00 3.48 -13.21
C GLU A 92 8.11 2.50 -12.81
N ALA A 93 8.07 1.96 -11.59
CA ALA A 93 9.03 0.95 -11.14
C ALA A 93 8.91 -0.35 -11.97
N VAL A 94 7.68 -0.83 -12.19
CA VAL A 94 7.40 -2.01 -13.02
C VAL A 94 7.75 -1.76 -14.49
N ALA A 95 7.35 -0.61 -15.05
CA ALA A 95 7.66 -0.26 -16.44
C ALA A 95 9.18 -0.17 -16.69
N GLY A 96 9.94 0.26 -15.68
CA GLY A 96 11.41 0.27 -15.71
C GLY A 96 12.08 -1.07 -15.39
N GLY A 97 11.32 -2.13 -15.05
CA GLY A 97 11.85 -3.44 -14.68
C GLY A 97 12.63 -3.45 -13.36
N PHE A 98 12.38 -2.49 -12.47
CA PHE A 98 13.07 -2.41 -11.17
C PHE A 98 12.57 -3.49 -10.20
N ASP A 99 11.35 -3.96 -10.35
CA ASP A 99 10.79 -5.09 -9.61
C ASP A 99 11.63 -6.35 -9.76
N HIS A 100 12.23 -6.60 -10.92
CA HIS A 100 13.10 -7.76 -11.16
C HIS A 100 14.38 -7.80 -10.30
N GLN A 101 14.75 -6.68 -9.68
CA GLN A 101 15.92 -6.57 -8.79
C GLN A 101 15.56 -6.85 -7.33
N LEU A 102 14.27 -6.98 -7.02
CA LEU A 102 13.75 -7.17 -5.68
C LEU A 102 13.43 -8.64 -5.40
N ASN A 103 13.55 -9.04 -4.14
CA ASN A 103 13.10 -10.35 -3.69
C ASN A 103 11.55 -10.44 -3.67
N GLU A 104 11.01 -11.64 -3.50
CA GLU A 104 9.56 -11.89 -3.56
C GLU A 104 8.77 -11.05 -2.54
N GLN A 105 9.27 -10.94 -1.31
CA GLN A 105 8.62 -10.16 -0.26
C GLN A 105 8.62 -8.66 -0.60
N GLN A 106 9.75 -8.14 -1.06
CA GLN A 106 9.88 -6.75 -1.51
C GLN A 106 8.98 -6.44 -2.71
N LYS A 107 8.91 -7.34 -3.70
CA LYS A 107 7.98 -7.23 -4.84
C LYS A 107 6.53 -7.12 -4.38
N SER A 108 6.14 -7.91 -3.37
CA SER A 108 4.77 -7.87 -2.88
C SER A 108 4.37 -6.47 -2.40
N PHE A 109 5.26 -5.76 -1.69
CA PHE A 109 5.06 -4.37 -1.27
C PHE A 109 5.16 -3.36 -2.40
N LEU A 110 6.01 -3.62 -3.41
CA LEU A 110 6.04 -2.79 -4.63
C LEU A 110 4.69 -2.83 -5.36
N TYR A 111 3.96 -3.96 -5.31
CA TYR A 111 2.69 -4.16 -5.99
C TYR A 111 1.46 -3.79 -5.14
N MET A 112 1.59 -3.63 -3.82
CA MET A 112 0.47 -3.26 -2.94
C MET A 112 -0.33 -2.03 -3.41
N PRO A 113 0.28 -0.96 -3.96
CA PRO A 113 -0.50 0.17 -4.48
C PRO A 113 -1.49 -0.20 -5.60
N TYR A 114 -1.20 -1.25 -6.39
CA TYR A 114 -2.15 -1.76 -7.38
C TYR A 114 -3.36 -2.38 -6.70
N MET A 115 -3.13 -3.24 -5.70
CA MET A 115 -4.17 -3.88 -4.89
C MET A 115 -5.01 -2.85 -4.12
N HIS A 116 -4.44 -1.71 -3.75
CA HIS A 116 -5.14 -0.66 -3.03
C HIS A 116 -5.97 0.30 -3.89
N SER A 117 -5.87 0.21 -5.22
CA SER A 117 -6.54 1.09 -6.16
C SER A 117 -8.06 0.84 -6.21
N GLU A 118 -8.88 1.89 -6.28
CA GLU A 118 -10.32 1.77 -6.56
C GLU A 118 -10.57 1.76 -8.09
N SER A 119 -9.85 0.91 -8.84
CA SER A 119 -9.94 0.83 -10.29
C SER A 119 -9.81 -0.60 -10.80
N LEU A 120 -10.86 -1.10 -11.48
CA LEU A 120 -10.87 -2.46 -12.02
C LEU A 120 -9.73 -2.71 -13.02
N LEU A 121 -9.43 -1.72 -13.87
CA LEU A 121 -8.30 -1.80 -14.81
C LEU A 121 -6.97 -2.06 -14.10
N VAL A 122 -6.76 -1.41 -12.94
CA VAL A 122 -5.54 -1.57 -12.17
C VAL A 122 -5.50 -2.95 -11.50
N HIS A 123 -6.64 -3.47 -11.03
CA HIS A 123 -6.74 -4.83 -10.51
C HIS A 123 -6.46 -5.91 -11.56
N GLU A 124 -6.88 -5.71 -12.81
CA GLU A 124 -6.53 -6.63 -13.90
C GLU A 124 -5.01 -6.72 -14.10
N GLN A 125 -4.30 -5.59 -14.03
CA GLN A 125 -2.83 -5.58 -14.05
C GLN A 125 -2.21 -6.18 -12.79
N SER A 126 -2.80 -5.89 -11.62
CA SER A 126 -2.35 -6.40 -10.32
C SER A 126 -2.33 -7.93 -10.30
N VAL A 127 -3.38 -8.57 -10.85
CA VAL A 127 -3.45 -10.04 -10.98
C VAL A 127 -2.28 -10.60 -11.77
N GLU A 128 -1.88 -9.97 -12.88
CA GLU A 128 -0.74 -10.41 -13.68
C GLU A 128 0.57 -10.29 -12.88
N LEU A 129 0.76 -9.19 -12.14
CA LEU A 129 1.96 -8.95 -11.32
C LEU A 129 2.08 -9.95 -10.16
N PHE A 130 0.98 -10.20 -9.44
CA PHE A 130 0.96 -11.17 -8.33
C PHE A 130 0.95 -12.64 -8.79
N SER A 131 0.73 -12.91 -10.08
CA SER A 131 0.84 -14.26 -10.65
C SER A 131 2.29 -14.77 -10.80
N GLN A 132 3.28 -13.93 -10.50
CA GLN A 132 4.68 -14.34 -10.50
C GLN A 132 4.98 -15.38 -9.39
N THR A 133 5.99 -16.22 -9.62
CA THR A 133 6.44 -17.22 -8.64
C THR A 133 6.81 -16.56 -7.30
N GLY A 134 6.42 -17.19 -6.20
CA GLY A 134 6.66 -16.68 -4.84
C GLY A 134 5.54 -15.81 -4.26
N LEU A 135 4.58 -15.37 -5.07
CA LEU A 135 3.53 -14.42 -4.67
C LEU A 135 2.13 -15.03 -4.53
N ALA A 136 2.01 -16.36 -4.55
CA ALA A 136 0.71 -17.06 -4.54
C ALA A 136 -0.20 -16.64 -3.37
N HIS A 137 0.38 -16.41 -2.18
CA HIS A 137 -0.39 -15.94 -1.03
C HIS A 137 -0.96 -14.54 -1.27
N ASN A 138 -0.16 -13.62 -1.82
CA ASN A 138 -0.63 -12.27 -2.15
C ASN A 138 -1.66 -12.29 -3.29
N LEU A 139 -1.50 -13.18 -4.26
CA LEU A 139 -2.47 -13.37 -5.35
C LEU A 139 -3.86 -13.76 -4.82
N ASP A 140 -3.94 -14.60 -3.79
CA ASP A 140 -5.22 -14.95 -3.17
C ASP A 140 -5.91 -13.73 -2.55
N PHE A 141 -5.15 -12.76 -2.00
CA PHE A 141 -5.69 -11.50 -1.52
C PHE A 141 -6.07 -10.57 -2.67
N GLU A 142 -5.26 -10.50 -3.72
CA GLU A 142 -5.57 -9.72 -4.92
C GLU A 142 -6.92 -10.12 -5.50
N PHE A 143 -7.21 -11.42 -5.63
CA PHE A 143 -8.52 -11.87 -6.10
C PHE A 143 -9.67 -11.43 -5.20
N LYS A 144 -9.49 -11.42 -3.87
CA LYS A 144 -10.51 -10.93 -2.94
C LYS A 144 -10.75 -9.42 -3.11
N HIS A 145 -9.69 -8.65 -3.28
CA HIS A 145 -9.78 -7.20 -3.54
C HIS A 145 -10.47 -6.92 -4.87
N LYS A 146 -10.06 -7.62 -5.94
CA LYS A 146 -10.66 -7.50 -7.28
C LYS A 146 -12.16 -7.77 -7.26
N VAL A 147 -12.64 -8.79 -6.53
CA VAL A 147 -14.08 -9.08 -6.41
C VAL A 147 -14.86 -7.92 -5.78
N ILE A 148 -14.28 -7.23 -4.78
CA ILE A 148 -14.91 -6.04 -4.19
C ILE A 148 -15.00 -4.92 -5.22
N ILE A 149 -13.91 -4.67 -5.96
CA ILE A 149 -13.88 -3.62 -6.98
C ILE A 149 -14.77 -3.94 -8.17
N GLU A 150 -14.86 -5.20 -8.61
CA GLU A 150 -15.80 -5.65 -9.65
C GLU A 150 -17.25 -5.40 -9.23
N ARG A 151 -17.58 -5.62 -7.95
CA ARG A 151 -18.94 -5.47 -7.42
C ARG A 151 -19.33 -4.02 -7.18
N PHE A 152 -18.45 -3.22 -6.57
CA PHE A 152 -18.80 -1.89 -6.06
C PHE A 152 -18.08 -0.74 -6.77
N GLY A 153 -17.05 -1.02 -7.57
CA GLY A 153 -16.18 -0.02 -8.20
C GLY A 153 -15.30 0.77 -7.21
N ARG A 154 -15.34 0.42 -5.92
CA ARG A 154 -14.64 1.09 -4.81
C ARG A 154 -14.60 0.17 -3.59
N TYR A 155 -13.88 0.57 -2.54
CA TYR A 155 -13.85 -0.12 -1.25
C TYR A 155 -14.90 0.41 -0.28
N PRO A 156 -15.98 -0.34 0.04
CA PRO A 156 -17.05 0.18 0.90
C PRO A 156 -16.58 0.50 2.32
N HIS A 157 -15.59 -0.21 2.85
CA HIS A 157 -15.04 0.04 4.20
C HIS A 157 -14.36 1.41 4.31
N ARG A 158 -13.99 2.04 3.18
CA ARG A 158 -13.45 3.41 3.17
C ARG A 158 -14.54 4.49 3.16
N ASN A 159 -15.82 4.13 3.03
CA ASN A 159 -16.89 5.11 2.83
C ASN A 159 -17.02 6.08 4.01
N GLU A 160 -17.06 5.58 5.24
CA GLU A 160 -17.21 6.41 6.44
C GLU A 160 -16.06 7.42 6.57
N VAL A 161 -14.82 6.92 6.51
CA VAL A 161 -13.61 7.73 6.64
C VAL A 161 -13.42 8.72 5.50
N LEU A 162 -13.91 8.42 4.29
CA LEU A 162 -13.90 9.32 3.13
C LEU A 162 -15.16 10.20 3.02
N GLY A 163 -16.10 10.11 3.97
CA GLY A 163 -17.36 10.89 3.93
C GLY A 163 -18.30 10.53 2.78
N ARG A 164 -18.22 9.30 2.26
CA ARG A 164 -19.09 8.79 1.19
C ARG A 164 -20.34 8.15 1.79
N ALA A 165 -21.49 8.36 1.16
CA ALA A 165 -22.69 7.60 1.50
C ALA A 165 -22.57 6.15 0.99
N SER A 166 -22.81 5.19 1.87
CA SER A 166 -22.92 3.77 1.52
C SER A 166 -24.31 3.46 0.96
N THR A 167 -24.37 2.65 -0.08
CA THR A 167 -25.59 2.05 -0.61
C THR A 167 -26.12 0.95 0.34
N PRO A 168 -27.40 0.54 0.22
CA PRO A 168 -27.92 -0.58 1.01
C PRO A 168 -27.11 -1.88 0.83
N GLU A 169 -26.66 -2.16 -0.38
CA GLU A 169 -25.86 -3.35 -0.70
C GLU A 169 -24.47 -3.29 -0.04
N GLU A 170 -23.83 -2.11 -0.06
CA GLU A 170 -22.55 -1.90 0.63
C GLU A 170 -22.71 -2.06 2.15
N ILE A 171 -23.81 -1.59 2.74
CA ILE A 171 -24.10 -1.76 4.17
C ILE A 171 -24.26 -3.24 4.55
N GLU A 172 -24.97 -4.02 3.74
CA GLU A 172 -25.12 -5.46 3.96
C GLU A 172 -23.78 -6.19 3.79
N PHE A 173 -22.99 -5.82 2.79
CA PHE A 173 -21.66 -6.38 2.56
C PHE A 173 -20.71 -6.16 3.74
N LEU A 174 -20.71 -4.96 4.34
CA LEU A 174 -19.88 -4.61 5.50
C LEU A 174 -20.17 -5.44 6.76
N GLN A 175 -21.29 -6.18 6.80
CA GLN A 175 -21.61 -7.10 7.90
C GLN A 175 -21.00 -8.50 7.71
N GLN A 176 -20.45 -8.80 6.54
CA GLN A 176 -19.92 -10.11 6.20
C GLN A 176 -18.41 -10.21 6.49
N PRO A 177 -17.87 -11.40 6.78
CA PRO A 177 -16.42 -11.63 6.86
C PRO A 177 -15.73 -11.26 5.54
N GLY A 178 -14.51 -10.70 5.61
CA GLY A 178 -13.73 -10.32 4.43
C GLY A 178 -14.24 -9.07 3.71
N SER A 179 -15.06 -8.25 4.38
CA SER A 179 -15.57 -6.98 3.86
C SER A 179 -14.59 -5.81 4.00
N SER A 180 -13.50 -6.02 4.72
CA SER A 180 -12.37 -5.11 4.92
C SER A 180 -11.06 -5.87 4.84
N PHE A 181 -10.01 -5.21 4.34
CA PHE A 181 -8.64 -5.69 4.27
C PHE A 181 -7.70 -4.61 4.79
#